data_AF-A0A5D6XTG3-F1
#
_entry.id   AF-A0A5D6XTG3-F1
#
_cell.length_a   1.000
_cell.length_b   1.000
_cell.length_c   1.000
_cell.angle_alpha   90.00
_cell.angle_beta   90.00
_cell.angle_gamma   90.00
#
_symmetry.space_group_name_H-M   'P 1'
#
loop_
_entity.id
_entity.type
_entity.pdbx_description
1 polymer ?
#
loop_
_entity_poly.entity_id
_entity_poly.type
_entity_poly.pdbx_seq_one_letter_code
_entity_poly.pdbx_strand_id
1 'polypeptide(L)'
;MATETATTAALFNALAWIDAKKKDAGVDTENVEVGVQCLSEAFGVSVQDEQLKRQFALRGGAASFEAVFAAGVKALGLELGSAASPLDFVDEDPVVKKNPDLWKKWVAKLEEKNFFNNAPVGSEEHTSRVKKALAKFKEKFGDVKKPAAAPSLSKEEKEAKAEEAKSKGNAALSAGDYKQAATHYEEALKLSSDGPNSHIYHSNLAAALTYLHQYSAVIDHAEQSIALKPSYAKAYSRMGHAYVQLKDYDGAEDAFRRGLEVDSANAACKDGLAEVERKRRQVQAPAAPSASSGGAGGMPDLSGLASMFGGGGGGGGGLADLMSNPALQQMASSMMQNPAMMQMYAQSLHPVIAAARSDPDLQEFFQDVDAQGPSAAMRHMSNPKVSQLMQSVMSGMQ
;
A
#
# COMPACT_ATOMS: atom_id res chain seq x y z
N MET A 1 40.37 32.48 41.10
CA MET A 1 41.19 31.63 42.01
C MET A 1 40.54 30.27 42.21
N ALA A 2 39.52 30.07 43.05
CA ALA A 2 38.98 28.72 43.30
C ALA A 2 38.39 28.02 42.06
N THR A 3 37.62 28.73 41.23
CA THR A 3 37.04 28.22 39.97
C THR A 3 38.10 27.92 38.92
N GLU A 4 39.11 28.77 38.82
CA GLU A 4 40.22 28.64 37.86
C GLU A 4 41.09 27.42 38.17
N THR A 5 41.45 27.22 39.45
CA THR A 5 42.16 26.02 39.91
C THR A 5 41.37 24.74 39.64
N ALA A 6 40.04 24.80 39.77
CA ALA A 6 39.17 23.67 39.56
C ALA A 6 39.02 23.30 38.08
N THR A 7 38.93 24.30 37.20
CA THR A 7 38.96 24.11 35.74
C THR A 7 40.29 23.51 35.28
N THR A 8 41.42 24.02 35.79
CA THR A 8 42.75 23.48 35.49
C THR A 8 42.87 22.02 35.92
N ALA A 9 42.34 21.64 37.09
CA ALA A 9 42.33 20.27 37.56
C ALA A 9 41.51 19.32 36.66
N ALA A 10 40.34 19.76 36.19
CA ALA A 10 39.49 18.97 35.30
C ALA A 10 40.15 18.75 33.94
N LEU A 11 40.70 19.81 33.35
CA LEU A 11 41.41 19.76 32.07
C LEU A 11 42.67 18.87 32.16
N PHE A 12 43.45 19.00 33.23
CA PHE A 12 44.62 18.15 33.46
C PHE A 12 44.25 16.66 33.51
N ASN A 13 43.22 16.30 34.28
CA ASN A 13 42.81 14.89 34.41
C ASN A 13 42.20 14.33 33.11
N ALA A 14 41.49 15.14 32.33
CA ALA A 14 40.97 14.75 31.01
C ALA A 14 42.11 14.47 30.02
N LEU A 15 43.09 15.36 29.94
CA LEU A 15 44.24 15.17 29.07
C LEU A 15 45.10 13.98 29.51
N ALA A 16 45.32 13.80 30.81
CA ALA A 16 46.07 12.67 31.34
C ALA A 16 45.38 11.32 31.05
N TRP A 17 44.04 11.31 31.00
CA TRP A 17 43.27 10.13 30.58
C TRP A 17 43.44 9.82 29.09
N ILE A 18 43.31 10.83 28.23
CA ILE A 18 43.51 10.68 26.78
C ILE A 18 44.93 10.19 26.50
N ASP A 19 45.93 10.75 27.18
CA ASP A 19 47.33 10.34 27.06
C ASP A 19 47.55 8.86 27.47
N ALA A 20 46.86 8.39 28.51
CA ALA A 20 46.93 7.00 28.95
C ALA A 20 46.36 5.99 27.93
N LYS A 21 45.45 6.43 27.04
CA LYS A 21 44.84 5.59 26.00
C LYS A 21 45.77 5.17 24.87
N LYS A 22 46.96 5.78 24.77
CA LYS A 22 48.03 5.36 23.86
C LYS A 22 48.46 3.90 24.05
N LYS A 23 48.19 3.32 25.23
CA LYS A 23 48.55 1.94 25.58
C LYS A 23 47.47 0.91 25.23
N ASP A 24 46.29 1.36 24.79
CA ASP A 24 45.17 0.47 24.46
C ASP A 24 45.33 -0.10 23.03
N ALA A 25 44.97 -1.38 22.85
CA ALA A 25 45.08 -2.06 21.56
C ALA A 25 44.11 -1.46 20.52
N GLY A 26 44.61 -1.14 19.33
CA GLY A 26 43.81 -0.56 18.24
C GLY A 26 43.67 0.97 18.27
N VAL A 27 44.36 1.65 19.19
CA VAL A 27 44.42 3.11 19.24
C VAL A 27 45.60 3.62 18.41
N ASP A 28 45.35 4.64 17.60
CA ASP A 28 46.38 5.35 16.85
C ASP A 28 47.19 6.27 17.78
N THR A 29 48.35 5.80 18.19
CA THR A 29 49.22 6.50 19.15
C THR A 29 49.66 7.88 18.65
N GLU A 30 49.94 8.02 17.36
CA GLU A 30 50.46 9.26 16.76
C GLU A 30 49.39 10.35 16.76
N ASN A 31 48.16 10.01 16.36
CA ASN A 31 47.04 10.94 16.41
C ASN A 31 46.65 11.34 17.85
N VAL A 32 46.77 10.42 18.81
CA VAL A 32 46.55 10.75 20.23
C VAL A 32 47.66 11.65 20.77
N GLU A 33 48.93 11.43 20.38
CA GLU A 33 50.05 12.31 20.73
C GLU A 33 49.84 13.74 20.24
N VAL A 34 49.53 13.90 18.95
CA VAL A 34 49.24 15.21 18.35
C VAL A 34 48.04 15.86 19.02
N GLY A 35 46.96 15.10 19.25
CA GLY A 35 45.75 15.60 19.92
C GLY A 35 46.01 16.10 21.34
N VAL A 36 46.73 15.32 22.15
CA VAL A 36 47.10 15.74 23.53
C VAL A 36 47.98 16.99 23.49
N GLN A 37 48.95 17.07 22.58
CA GLN A 37 49.82 18.24 22.45
C GLN A 37 49.02 19.49 22.09
N CYS A 38 48.17 19.43 21.05
CA CYS A 38 47.36 20.58 20.64
C CYS A 38 46.44 21.09 21.75
N LEU A 39 45.82 20.18 22.51
CA LEU A 39 44.95 20.56 23.62
C LEU A 39 45.75 21.10 24.81
N SER A 40 46.92 20.53 25.11
CA SER A 40 47.81 21.04 26.14
C SER A 40 48.27 22.47 25.84
N GLU A 41 48.59 22.78 24.58
CA GLU A 41 48.95 24.13 24.12
C GLU A 41 47.74 25.08 24.19
N ALA A 42 46.57 24.64 23.70
CA ALA A 42 45.35 25.46 23.65
C ALA A 42 44.85 25.86 25.05
N PHE A 43 44.97 24.96 26.03
CA PHE A 43 44.49 25.19 27.39
C PHE A 43 45.59 25.62 28.38
N GLY A 44 46.85 25.63 27.96
CA GLY A 44 47.98 25.95 28.84
C GLY A 44 48.19 24.94 29.97
N VAL A 45 47.82 23.67 29.76
CA VAL A 45 47.89 22.59 30.76
C VAL A 45 48.69 21.41 30.21
N SER A 46 49.85 21.12 30.81
CA SER A 46 50.71 20.00 30.41
C SER A 46 50.50 18.78 31.30
N VAL A 47 50.29 17.61 30.69
CA VAL A 47 50.21 16.32 31.41
C VAL A 47 51.57 15.83 31.92
N GLN A 48 52.67 16.42 31.43
CA GLN A 48 54.04 16.15 31.86
C GLN A 48 54.46 17.00 33.07
N ASP A 49 53.65 17.98 33.47
CA ASP A 49 53.90 18.79 34.65
C ASP A 49 53.73 17.96 35.94
N GLU A 50 54.86 17.61 36.57
CA GLU A 50 54.91 16.81 37.79
C GLU A 50 54.27 17.51 39.01
N GLN A 51 54.19 18.85 39.03
CA GLN A 51 53.51 19.59 40.08
C GLN A 51 51.99 19.50 39.92
N LEU A 52 51.47 19.73 38.71
CA LEU A 52 50.03 19.55 38.41
C LEU A 52 49.60 18.10 38.62
N LYS A 53 50.46 17.14 38.24
CA LYS A 53 50.24 15.71 38.50
C LYS A 53 50.16 15.40 39.99
N ARG A 54 51.07 15.91 40.82
CA ARG A 54 50.99 15.71 42.28
C ARG A 54 49.76 16.36 42.90
N GLN A 55 49.34 17.49 42.36
CA GLN A 55 48.26 18.31 42.91
C GLN A 55 46.87 17.81 42.50
N PHE A 56 46.71 17.34 41.25
CA PHE A 56 45.41 17.07 40.65
C PHE A 56 45.22 15.63 40.16
N ALA A 57 46.29 14.83 39.99
CA ALA A 57 46.10 13.47 39.51
C ALA A 57 45.29 12.64 40.49
N LEU A 58 44.26 11.98 39.96
CA LEU A 58 43.47 11.01 40.70
C LEU A 58 44.36 9.82 41.12
N ARG A 59 44.50 9.60 42.43
CA ARG A 59 45.28 8.47 42.98
C ARG A 59 44.49 7.18 42.85
N GLY A 60 44.93 6.31 41.94
CA GLY A 60 44.37 4.98 41.68
C GLY A 60 44.52 4.66 40.20
N GLY A 61 45.27 3.61 39.88
CA GLY A 61 45.63 3.28 38.49
C GLY A 61 44.42 3.22 37.56
N ALA A 62 44.56 3.88 36.41
CA ALA A 62 43.55 4.05 35.35
C ALA A 62 42.24 4.68 35.85
N ALA A 63 42.24 5.99 36.12
CA ALA A 63 41.02 6.74 36.30
C ALA A 63 40.10 6.51 35.08
N SER A 64 38.89 6.00 35.29
CA SER A 64 37.91 5.87 34.20
C SER A 64 37.49 7.28 33.73
N PHE A 65 36.99 7.39 32.50
CA PHE A 65 36.39 8.64 32.02
C PHE A 65 35.33 9.17 32.99
N GLU A 66 34.55 8.27 33.59
CA GLU A 66 33.54 8.59 34.61
C GLU A 66 34.15 9.19 35.88
N ALA A 67 35.30 8.69 36.35
CA ALA A 67 36.00 9.25 37.51
C ALA A 67 36.55 10.64 37.22
N VAL A 68 37.09 10.86 36.01
CA VAL A 68 37.57 12.17 35.55
C VAL A 68 36.42 13.16 35.40
N PHE A 69 35.31 12.72 34.82
CA PHE A 69 34.11 13.51 34.62
C PHE A 69 33.45 13.90 35.94
N ALA A 70 33.28 12.96 36.87
CA ALA A 70 32.74 13.21 38.21
C ALA A 70 33.63 14.15 39.01
N ALA A 71 34.95 14.02 38.90
CA ALA A 71 35.89 14.95 39.51
C ALA A 71 35.77 16.35 38.90
N GLY A 72 35.62 16.47 37.58
CA GLY A 72 35.43 17.75 36.88
C GLY A 72 34.13 18.46 37.26
N VAL A 73 33.03 17.72 37.35
CA VAL A 73 31.72 18.21 37.83
C VAL A 73 31.84 18.77 39.24
N LYS A 74 32.45 17.99 40.16
CA LYS A 74 32.66 18.40 41.55
C LYS A 74 33.58 19.63 41.64
N ALA A 75 34.63 19.68 40.83
CA ALA A 75 35.58 20.78 40.78
C ALA A 75 34.89 22.08 40.34
N LEU A 76 34.06 22.00 39.30
CA LEU A 76 33.34 23.15 38.75
C LEU A 76 32.15 23.61 39.62
N GLY A 77 31.90 22.96 40.76
CA GLY A 77 30.74 23.24 41.61
C GLY A 77 29.41 22.99 40.90
N LEU A 78 29.42 22.13 39.88
CA LEU A 78 28.24 21.74 39.14
C LEU A 78 27.58 20.60 39.91
N GLU A 79 26.33 20.79 40.29
CA GLU A 79 25.49 19.65 40.65
C GLU A 79 25.02 19.02 39.34
N LEU A 80 25.57 17.85 39.01
CA LEU A 80 24.81 16.94 38.15
C LEU A 80 23.56 16.62 38.95
N GLY A 81 22.42 17.17 38.54
CA GLY A 81 21.13 16.69 39.04
C GLY A 81 21.17 15.18 39.00
N SER A 82 20.70 14.54 40.09
CA SER A 82 20.55 13.08 40.23
C SER A 82 20.36 12.50 38.84
N ALA A 83 21.35 11.73 38.35
CA ALA A 83 21.29 11.16 37.02
C ALA A 83 19.90 10.56 36.89
N ALA A 84 19.06 11.18 36.06
CA ALA A 84 17.64 10.88 36.07
C ALA A 84 17.57 9.38 35.88
N SER A 85 17.04 8.66 36.88
CA SER A 85 16.80 7.25 36.69
C SER A 85 15.99 7.20 35.40
N PRO A 86 16.27 6.27 34.46
CA PRO A 86 15.54 6.22 33.19
C PRO A 86 14.03 6.15 33.38
N LEU A 87 13.56 5.95 34.62
CA LEU A 87 12.19 5.82 35.09
C LEU A 87 11.67 7.03 35.91
N ASP A 88 12.44 8.09 36.15
CA ASP A 88 11.99 9.26 36.93
C ASP A 88 10.76 9.94 36.29
N PHE A 89 10.62 9.81 34.96
CA PHE A 89 9.43 10.26 34.22
C PHE A 89 8.12 9.59 34.67
N VAL A 90 8.21 8.43 35.33
CA VAL A 90 7.06 7.65 35.82
C VAL A 90 6.59 8.22 37.15
N ASP A 91 7.53 8.46 38.08
CA ASP A 91 7.22 8.99 39.41
C ASP A 91 6.77 10.45 39.32
N GLU A 92 7.21 11.18 38.29
CA GLU A 92 6.71 12.52 38.02
C GLU A 92 5.32 12.57 37.38
N ASP A 93 4.79 11.43 36.92
CA ASP A 93 3.57 11.38 36.14
C ASP A 93 2.31 11.70 36.98
N PRO A 94 1.40 12.59 36.53
CA PRO A 94 0.24 13.01 37.30
C PRO A 94 -0.71 11.86 37.68
N VAL A 95 -0.86 10.85 36.82
CA VAL A 95 -1.77 9.72 37.06
C VAL A 95 -1.16 8.75 38.06
N VAL A 96 0.15 8.53 37.98
CA VAL A 96 0.90 7.71 38.94
C VAL A 96 0.99 8.39 40.29
N LYS A 97 1.28 9.70 40.34
CA LYS A 97 1.26 10.51 41.58
C LYS A 97 -0.10 10.48 42.28
N LYS A 98 -1.20 10.51 41.52
CA LYS A 98 -2.56 10.42 42.07
C LYS A 98 -2.89 9.02 42.59
N ASN A 99 -2.29 7.98 42.01
CA ASN A 99 -2.61 6.58 42.29
C ASN A 99 -1.35 5.70 42.46
N PRO A 100 -0.47 5.99 43.44
CA PRO A 100 0.84 5.34 43.55
C PRO A 100 0.73 3.84 43.89
N ASP A 101 -0.23 3.45 44.72
CA ASP A 101 -0.43 2.04 45.10
C ASP A 101 -1.02 1.20 43.96
N LEU A 102 -1.85 1.81 43.11
CA LEU A 102 -2.38 1.13 41.93
C LEU A 102 -1.28 0.91 40.89
N TRP A 103 -0.37 1.87 40.73
CA TRP A 103 0.79 1.72 39.85
C TRP A 103 1.70 0.58 40.32
N LYS A 104 2.02 0.50 41.62
CA LYS A 104 2.79 -0.62 42.18
C LYS A 104 2.15 -1.98 41.90
N LYS A 105 0.83 -2.11 42.15
CA LYS A 105 0.08 -3.35 41.86
C LYS A 105 0.06 -3.68 40.36
N TRP A 106 -0.03 -2.67 39.50
CA TRP A 106 -0.03 -2.82 38.06
C TRP A 106 1.31 -3.35 37.54
N VAL A 107 2.41 -2.74 37.98
CA VAL A 107 3.77 -3.17 37.62
C VAL A 107 4.04 -4.59 38.12
N ALA A 108 3.70 -4.91 39.38
CA ALA A 108 3.85 -6.26 39.92
C ALA A 108 3.13 -7.33 39.07
N LYS A 109 1.93 -7.00 38.57
CA LYS A 109 1.18 -7.90 37.68
C LYS A 109 1.81 -8.03 36.28
N LEU A 110 2.52 -7.02 35.82
CA LEU A 110 3.28 -7.08 34.56
C LEU A 110 4.56 -7.91 34.74
N GLU A 111 5.22 -7.80 35.88
CA GLU A 111 6.38 -8.63 36.25
C GLU A 111 5.99 -10.12 36.37
N GLU A 112 4.87 -10.43 37.03
CA GLU A 112 4.31 -11.79 37.11
C GLU A 112 4.04 -12.39 35.71
N LYS A 113 3.68 -11.54 34.75
CA LYS A 113 3.44 -11.91 33.36
C LYS A 113 4.70 -11.93 32.49
N ASN A 114 5.89 -11.81 33.09
CA ASN A 114 7.17 -11.75 32.40
C ASN A 114 7.25 -10.61 31.37
N PHE A 115 6.50 -9.51 31.55
CA PHE A 115 6.45 -8.40 30.59
C PHE A 115 7.81 -7.68 30.45
N PHE A 116 8.61 -7.65 31.51
CA PHE A 116 9.96 -7.06 31.52
C PHE A 116 11.07 -8.09 31.29
N ASN A 117 10.74 -9.32 30.88
CA ASN A 117 11.74 -10.36 30.68
C ASN A 117 12.73 -9.99 29.57
N ASN A 118 14.01 -10.30 29.77
CA ASN A 118 15.15 -9.91 28.93
C ASN A 118 15.38 -8.39 28.81
N ALA A 119 14.81 -7.56 29.68
CA ALA A 119 15.01 -6.12 29.68
C ALA A 119 15.60 -5.67 31.03
N PRO A 120 16.94 -5.64 31.19
CA PRO A 120 17.56 -5.22 32.45
C PRO A 120 17.22 -3.76 32.77
N VAL A 121 17.00 -3.47 34.05
CA VAL A 121 16.67 -2.14 34.55
C VAL A 121 17.73 -1.14 34.11
N GLY A 122 17.33 -0.09 33.40
CA GLY A 122 18.22 0.93 32.84
C GLY A 122 18.54 0.77 31.35
N SER A 123 18.17 -0.35 30.72
CA SER A 123 18.24 -0.49 29.25
C SER A 123 17.19 0.34 28.52
N GLU A 124 17.45 0.70 27.26
CA GLU A 124 16.46 1.37 26.40
C GLU A 124 15.19 0.52 26.23
N GLU A 125 15.35 -0.80 26.15
CA GLU A 125 14.24 -1.73 26.03
C GLU A 125 13.38 -1.78 27.29
N HIS A 126 14.00 -1.79 28.47
CA HIS A 126 13.28 -1.68 29.74
C HIS A 126 12.54 -0.34 29.83
N THR A 127 13.19 0.75 29.44
CA THR A 127 12.59 2.09 29.42
C THR A 127 11.41 2.17 28.46
N SER A 128 11.51 1.58 27.27
CA SER A 128 10.43 1.49 26.29
C SER A 128 9.25 0.67 26.81
N ARG A 129 9.53 -0.47 27.47
CA ARG A 129 8.50 -1.30 28.10
C ARG A 129 7.82 -0.58 29.26
N VAL A 130 8.56 0.16 30.08
CA VAL A 130 7.97 0.97 31.16
C VAL A 130 7.13 2.11 30.60
N LYS A 131 7.53 2.77 29.51
CA LYS A 131 6.70 3.75 28.80
C LYS A 131 5.39 3.14 28.30
N LYS A 132 5.44 1.92 27.73
CA LYS A 132 4.25 1.18 27.29
C LYS A 132 3.34 0.79 28.46
N ALA A 133 3.92 0.33 29.57
CA ALA A 133 3.20 0.01 30.79
C ALA A 133 2.50 1.25 31.38
N LEU A 134 3.21 2.39 31.39
CA LEU A 134 2.69 3.67 31.87
C LEU A 134 1.57 4.20 30.98
N ALA A 135 1.70 4.09 29.66
CA ALA A 135 0.65 4.49 28.72
C ALA A 135 -0.65 3.69 28.95
N LYS A 136 -0.56 2.36 29.08
CA LYS A 136 -1.73 1.52 29.37
C LYS A 136 -2.30 1.76 30.77
N PHE A 137 -1.46 2.10 31.74
CA PHE A 137 -1.93 2.47 33.07
C PHE A 137 -2.70 3.78 33.05
N LYS A 138 -2.22 4.78 32.32
CA LYS A 138 -2.93 6.06 32.11
C LYS A 138 -4.26 5.88 31.40
N GLU A 139 -4.30 5.02 30.38
CA GLU A 139 -5.54 4.68 29.66
C GLU A 139 -6.58 4.07 30.61
N LYS A 140 -6.14 3.21 31.53
CA LYS A 140 -7.02 2.42 32.38
C LYS A 140 -7.40 3.10 33.70
N PHE A 141 -6.53 3.94 34.24
CA PHE A 141 -6.64 4.53 35.58
C PHE A 141 -6.47 6.04 35.62
N GLY A 142 -6.19 6.70 34.48
CA GLY A 142 -6.21 8.14 34.39
C GLY A 142 -7.64 8.66 34.29
N ASP A 143 -8.02 9.63 35.11
CA ASP A 143 -9.20 10.46 34.84
C ASP A 143 -8.93 11.18 33.51
N VAL A 144 -9.65 10.79 32.46
CA VAL A 144 -9.37 11.21 31.08
C VAL A 144 -9.47 12.73 30.93
N LYS A 145 -8.32 13.41 31.03
CA LYS A 145 -8.05 14.71 30.40
C LYS A 145 -6.62 14.69 29.84
N LYS A 146 -6.55 14.34 28.55
CA LYS A 146 -5.37 14.43 27.69
C LYS A 146 -4.78 15.87 27.72
N PRO A 147 -3.46 16.08 27.81
CA PRO A 147 -2.86 17.40 27.63
C PRO A 147 -3.02 17.89 26.18
N ALA A 148 -3.21 19.19 26.01
CA ALA A 148 -3.55 19.86 24.75
C ALA A 148 -2.53 19.60 23.60
N ALA A 149 -2.87 18.64 22.73
CA ALA A 149 -2.59 18.77 21.30
C ALA A 149 -3.78 19.52 20.67
N ALA A 150 -3.55 20.25 19.56
CA ALA A 150 -4.56 20.93 18.75
C ALA A 150 -5.94 20.24 18.80
N PRO A 151 -7.06 20.99 18.90
CA PRO A 151 -8.37 20.49 19.31
C PRO A 151 -8.62 19.11 18.72
N SER A 152 -8.49 18.07 19.56
CA SER A 152 -8.57 16.71 19.08
C SER A 152 -10.02 16.47 18.73
N LEU A 153 -10.28 16.45 17.43
CA LEU A 153 -11.60 16.17 16.84
C LEU A 153 -12.25 15.03 17.62
N SER A 154 -13.49 15.24 18.07
CA SER A 154 -14.32 14.22 18.69
C SER A 154 -14.45 13.03 17.73
N LYS A 155 -14.88 11.88 18.24
CA LYS A 155 -15.10 10.71 17.39
C LYS A 155 -16.07 11.07 16.25
N GLU A 156 -17.15 11.76 16.58
CA GLU A 156 -18.16 12.22 15.63
C GLU A 156 -17.58 13.20 14.60
N GLU A 157 -16.72 14.12 15.02
CA GLU A 157 -16.04 15.06 14.11
C GLU A 157 -15.05 14.36 13.18
N LYS A 158 -14.35 13.33 13.66
CA LYS A 158 -13.46 12.51 12.82
C LYS A 158 -14.25 11.71 11.79
N GLU A 159 -15.36 11.11 12.19
CA GLU A 159 -16.24 10.38 11.26
C GLU A 159 -16.85 11.33 10.22
N ALA A 160 -17.30 12.52 10.64
CA ALA A 160 -17.82 13.53 9.71
C ALA A 160 -16.75 13.97 8.69
N LYS A 161 -15.51 14.19 9.15
CA LYS A 161 -14.40 14.51 8.24
C LYS A 161 -13.97 13.34 7.36
N ALA A 162 -14.07 12.11 7.83
CA ALA A 162 -13.82 10.92 7.03
C ALA A 162 -14.86 10.78 5.90
N GLU A 163 -16.14 11.07 6.19
CA GLU A 163 -17.21 11.11 5.20
C GLU A 163 -17.02 12.23 4.17
N GLU A 164 -16.55 13.40 4.61
CA GLU A 164 -16.19 14.50 3.72
C GLU A 164 -15.03 14.10 2.79
N ALA A 165 -13.97 13.51 3.35
CA ALA A 165 -12.83 13.02 2.58
C ALA A 165 -13.25 11.93 1.57
N LYS A 166 -14.10 10.98 1.98
CA LYS A 166 -14.70 9.99 1.05
C LYS A 166 -15.46 10.68 -0.08
N SER A 167 -16.24 11.71 0.21
CA SER A 167 -17.02 12.43 -0.81
C SER A 167 -16.12 13.16 -1.82
N LYS A 168 -15.01 13.77 -1.36
CA LYS A 168 -13.98 14.34 -2.23
C LYS A 168 -13.31 13.26 -3.09
N GLY A 169 -12.99 12.11 -2.49
CA GLY A 169 -12.46 10.96 -3.21
C GLY A 169 -13.40 10.48 -4.31
N ASN A 170 -14.70 10.39 -4.04
CA ASN A 170 -15.69 10.01 -5.05
C ASN A 170 -15.79 11.02 -6.20
N ALA A 171 -15.70 12.31 -5.89
CA ALA A 171 -15.69 13.37 -6.90
C ALA A 171 -14.44 13.28 -7.79
N ALA A 172 -13.26 13.11 -7.19
CA ALA A 172 -12.01 12.90 -7.92
C ALA A 172 -12.04 11.63 -8.80
N LEU A 173 -12.59 10.52 -8.26
CA LEU A 173 -12.76 9.27 -9.00
C LEU A 173 -13.66 9.46 -10.23
N SER A 174 -14.76 10.20 -10.09
CA SER A 174 -15.68 10.51 -11.18
C SER A 174 -15.06 11.46 -12.23
N ALA A 175 -14.14 12.32 -11.81
CA ALA A 175 -13.36 13.19 -12.69
C ALA A 175 -12.19 12.46 -13.39
N GLY A 176 -11.97 11.16 -13.09
CA GLY A 176 -10.85 10.39 -13.63
C GLY A 176 -9.50 10.67 -12.95
N ASP A 177 -9.46 11.50 -11.89
CA ASP A 177 -8.25 11.72 -11.10
C ASP A 177 -8.11 10.64 -10.01
N TYR A 178 -7.63 9.48 -10.44
CA TYR A 178 -7.51 8.31 -9.57
C TYR A 178 -6.46 8.50 -8.45
N LYS A 179 -5.44 9.34 -8.66
CA LYS A 179 -4.40 9.60 -7.67
C LYS A 179 -4.91 10.49 -6.54
N GLN A 180 -5.65 11.54 -6.86
CA GLN A 180 -6.33 12.36 -5.83
C GLN A 180 -7.44 11.56 -5.14
N ALA A 181 -8.19 10.73 -5.87
CA ALA A 181 -9.18 9.85 -5.28
C ALA A 181 -8.57 8.95 -4.19
N ALA A 182 -7.45 8.28 -4.51
CA ALA A 182 -6.72 7.44 -3.55
C ALA A 182 -6.28 8.22 -2.31
N THR A 183 -5.67 9.40 -2.51
CA THR A 183 -5.23 10.28 -1.41
C THR A 183 -6.38 10.61 -0.44
N HIS A 184 -7.55 10.98 -0.97
CA HIS A 184 -8.70 11.32 -0.14
C HIS A 184 -9.31 10.12 0.60
N TYR A 185 -9.30 8.92 0.00
CA TYR A 185 -9.74 7.72 0.72
C TYR A 185 -8.74 7.31 1.82
N GLU A 186 -7.44 7.48 1.60
CA GLU A 186 -6.42 7.29 2.64
C GLU A 186 -6.58 8.30 3.79
N GLU A 187 -6.92 9.55 3.50
CA GLU A 187 -7.27 10.56 4.51
C GLU A 187 -8.47 10.13 5.33
N ALA A 188 -9.52 9.60 4.69
CA ALA A 188 -10.68 9.05 5.38
C ALA A 188 -10.28 7.90 6.33
N LEU A 189 -9.41 6.99 5.88
CA LEU A 189 -8.90 5.88 6.69
C LEU A 189 -7.98 6.32 7.84
N LYS A 190 -7.20 7.40 7.68
CA LYS A 190 -6.40 7.99 8.77
C LYS A 190 -7.29 8.59 9.87
N LEU A 191 -8.47 9.09 9.50
CA LEU A 191 -9.43 9.67 10.42
C LEU A 191 -10.30 8.60 11.09
N SER A 192 -10.67 7.57 10.33
CA SER A 192 -11.58 6.49 10.72
C SER A 192 -11.15 5.17 10.07
N SER A 193 -10.24 4.47 10.75
CA SER A 193 -9.69 3.17 10.30
C SER A 193 -10.59 1.98 10.62
N ASP A 194 -11.36 2.07 11.70
CA ASP A 194 -12.20 1.02 12.27
C ASP A 194 -13.63 1.52 12.58
N GLY A 195 -14.02 2.65 12.00
CA GLY A 195 -15.34 3.22 12.11
C GLY A 195 -16.39 2.47 11.27
N PRO A 196 -17.66 2.89 11.38
CA PRO A 196 -18.79 2.17 10.76
C PRO A 196 -18.68 2.09 9.22
N ASN A 197 -18.03 3.08 8.60
CA ASN A 197 -17.89 3.19 7.14
C ASN A 197 -16.49 2.86 6.63
N SER A 198 -15.55 2.44 7.48
CA SER A 198 -14.16 2.17 7.08
C SER A 198 -14.05 1.06 6.02
N HIS A 199 -14.95 0.07 6.05
CA HIS A 199 -15.06 -0.95 5.00
C HIS A 199 -15.34 -0.32 3.61
N ILE A 200 -16.12 0.76 3.55
CA ILE A 200 -16.43 1.49 2.32
C ILE A 200 -15.19 2.25 1.83
N TYR A 201 -14.46 2.91 2.74
CA TYR A 201 -13.25 3.65 2.38
C TYR A 201 -12.18 2.73 1.79
N HIS A 202 -11.95 1.58 2.41
CA HIS A 202 -11.06 0.55 1.87
C HIS A 202 -11.47 0.06 0.48
N SER A 203 -12.76 -0.25 0.27
CA SER A 203 -13.25 -0.68 -1.05
C SER A 203 -13.15 0.43 -2.10
N ASN A 204 -13.39 1.69 -1.73
CA ASN A 204 -13.28 2.81 -2.66
C ASN A 204 -11.82 3.12 -3.00
N LEU A 205 -10.90 3.00 -2.04
CA LEU A 205 -9.47 3.06 -2.28
C LEU A 205 -9.03 1.94 -3.24
N ALA A 206 -9.48 0.71 -3.00
CA ALA A 206 -9.26 -0.42 -3.92
C ALA A 206 -9.79 -0.12 -5.35
N ALA A 207 -10.89 0.62 -5.49
CA ALA A 207 -11.38 1.09 -6.78
C ALA A 207 -10.37 2.02 -7.48
N ALA A 208 -9.90 3.05 -6.78
CA ALA A 208 -8.94 4.01 -7.32
C ALA A 208 -7.62 3.33 -7.70
N LEU A 209 -7.12 2.44 -6.85
CA LEU A 209 -5.89 1.68 -7.07
C LEU A 209 -5.98 0.73 -8.26
N THR A 210 -7.18 0.21 -8.56
CA THR A 210 -7.42 -0.61 -9.77
C THR A 210 -7.14 0.19 -11.04
N TYR A 211 -7.61 1.45 -11.11
CA TYR A 211 -7.34 2.34 -12.24
C TYR A 211 -5.88 2.81 -12.30
N LEU A 212 -5.16 2.77 -11.18
CA LEU A 212 -3.72 3.02 -11.10
C LEU A 212 -2.87 1.76 -11.36
N HIS A 213 -3.50 0.63 -11.71
CA HIS A 213 -2.84 -0.66 -11.96
C HIS A 213 -2.04 -1.21 -10.76
N GLN A 214 -2.37 -0.82 -9.53
CA GLN A 214 -1.70 -1.26 -8.30
C GLN A 214 -2.39 -2.48 -7.68
N TYR A 215 -2.44 -3.58 -8.43
CA TYR A 215 -3.31 -4.72 -8.12
C TYR A 215 -3.03 -5.43 -6.79
N SER A 216 -1.77 -5.49 -6.34
CA SER A 216 -1.45 -6.05 -5.02
C SER A 216 -2.08 -5.23 -3.89
N ALA A 217 -1.99 -3.90 -3.96
CA ALA A 217 -2.62 -3.02 -2.97
C ALA A 217 -4.16 -3.05 -3.03
N VAL A 218 -4.74 -3.36 -4.21
CA VAL A 218 -6.19 -3.60 -4.34
C VAL A 218 -6.60 -4.81 -3.51
N ILE A 219 -5.83 -5.91 -3.54
CA ILE A 219 -6.09 -7.12 -2.75
C ILE A 219 -6.02 -6.80 -1.26
N ASP A 220 -4.93 -6.17 -0.80
CA ASP A 220 -4.76 -5.80 0.62
C ASP A 220 -5.94 -5.00 1.16
N HIS A 221 -6.38 -3.96 0.42
CA HIS A 221 -7.51 -3.14 0.85
C HIS A 221 -8.86 -3.83 0.68
N ALA A 222 -9.03 -4.72 -0.29
CA ALA A 222 -10.24 -5.54 -0.39
C ALA A 222 -10.34 -6.51 0.79
N GLU A 223 -9.23 -7.12 1.22
CA GLU A 223 -9.18 -7.98 2.41
C GLU A 223 -9.50 -7.20 3.69
N GLN A 224 -8.95 -6.00 3.87
CA GLN A 224 -9.33 -5.14 5.00
C GLN A 224 -10.82 -4.77 4.99
N SER A 225 -11.38 -4.47 3.81
CA SER A 225 -12.82 -4.19 3.66
C SER A 225 -13.68 -5.40 4.06
N ILE A 226 -13.29 -6.61 3.63
CA ILE A 226 -13.94 -7.87 3.97
C ILE A 226 -13.82 -8.17 5.48
N ALA A 227 -12.65 -7.95 6.07
CA ALA A 227 -12.42 -8.16 7.51
C ALA A 227 -13.34 -7.26 8.36
N LEU A 228 -13.53 -6.00 7.95
CA LEU A 228 -14.41 -5.06 8.62
C LEU A 228 -15.90 -5.36 8.37
N LYS A 229 -16.25 -5.78 7.15
CA LYS A 229 -17.63 -6.15 6.79
C LYS A 229 -17.65 -7.33 5.82
N PRO A 230 -17.75 -8.57 6.33
CA PRO A 230 -17.74 -9.77 5.50
C PRO A 230 -18.90 -9.86 4.51
N SER A 231 -20.00 -9.15 4.76
CA SER A 231 -21.17 -9.11 3.88
C SER A 231 -21.07 -8.07 2.75
N TYR A 232 -19.91 -7.44 2.54
CA TYR A 232 -19.75 -6.37 1.56
C TYR A 232 -19.28 -6.90 0.20
N ALA A 233 -20.24 -7.35 -0.62
CA ALA A 233 -19.98 -8.03 -1.90
C ALA A 233 -19.02 -7.28 -2.87
N LYS A 234 -19.04 -5.94 -2.87
CA LYS A 234 -18.15 -5.12 -3.74
C LYS A 234 -16.66 -5.34 -3.45
N ALA A 235 -16.28 -5.69 -2.22
CA ALA A 235 -14.88 -5.95 -1.91
C ALA A 235 -14.38 -7.24 -2.57
N TYR A 236 -15.20 -8.30 -2.54
CA TYR A 236 -14.90 -9.57 -3.21
C TYR A 236 -14.75 -9.41 -4.72
N SER A 237 -15.65 -8.68 -5.37
CA SER A 237 -15.55 -8.44 -6.81
C SER A 237 -14.26 -7.70 -7.18
N ARG A 238 -13.87 -6.69 -6.38
CA ARG A 238 -12.60 -5.96 -6.58
C ARG A 238 -11.38 -6.84 -6.40
N MET A 239 -11.38 -7.67 -5.37
CA MET A 239 -10.33 -8.65 -5.11
C MET A 239 -10.18 -9.63 -6.28
N GLY A 240 -11.30 -10.18 -6.77
CA GLY A 240 -11.32 -11.09 -7.91
C GLY A 240 -10.78 -10.44 -9.18
N HIS A 241 -11.21 -9.20 -9.48
CA HIS A 241 -10.67 -8.46 -10.63
C HIS A 241 -9.16 -8.22 -10.51
N ALA A 242 -8.64 -7.88 -9.33
CA ALA A 242 -7.21 -7.71 -9.12
C ALA A 242 -6.41 -9.00 -9.38
N TYR A 243 -6.90 -10.14 -8.88
CA TYR A 243 -6.31 -11.44 -9.16
C TYR A 243 -6.32 -11.79 -10.66
N VAL A 244 -7.40 -11.48 -11.39
CA VAL A 244 -7.45 -11.65 -12.85
C VAL A 244 -6.32 -10.87 -13.55
N GLN A 245 -6.06 -9.63 -13.12
CA GLN A 245 -5.01 -8.80 -13.70
C GLN A 245 -3.60 -9.32 -13.38
N LEU A 246 -3.43 -9.92 -12.19
CA LEU A 246 -2.21 -10.63 -11.80
C LEU A 246 -2.06 -12.02 -12.45
N LYS A 247 -3.05 -12.45 -13.26
CA LYS A 247 -3.15 -13.79 -13.87
C LYS A 247 -3.22 -14.93 -12.85
N ASP A 248 -3.57 -14.61 -11.60
CA ASP A 248 -3.89 -15.60 -10.58
C ASP A 248 -5.36 -15.99 -10.73
N TYR A 249 -5.62 -16.95 -11.61
CA TYR A 249 -6.98 -17.37 -11.92
C TYR A 249 -7.64 -18.17 -10.79
N ASP A 250 -6.86 -18.86 -9.97
CA ASP A 250 -7.38 -19.62 -8.83
C ASP A 250 -7.81 -18.67 -7.70
N GLY A 251 -6.99 -17.67 -7.37
CA GLY A 251 -7.36 -16.61 -6.42
C GLY A 251 -8.56 -15.79 -6.89
N ALA A 252 -8.65 -15.50 -8.19
CA ALA A 252 -9.81 -14.81 -8.77
C ALA A 252 -11.10 -15.62 -8.63
N GLU A 253 -11.06 -16.91 -8.94
CA GLU A 253 -12.21 -17.82 -8.83
C GLU A 253 -12.73 -17.92 -7.39
N ASP A 254 -11.84 -18.09 -6.41
CA ASP A 254 -12.19 -18.09 -4.98
C ASP A 254 -12.86 -16.77 -4.56
N ALA A 255 -12.24 -15.64 -4.90
CA ALA A 255 -12.75 -14.32 -4.56
C ALA A 255 -14.16 -14.09 -5.11
N PHE A 256 -14.40 -14.39 -6.39
CA PHE A 256 -15.72 -14.21 -7.00
C PHE A 256 -16.76 -15.19 -6.44
N ARG A 257 -16.40 -16.46 -6.18
CA ARG A 257 -17.31 -17.43 -5.54
C ARG A 257 -17.74 -16.97 -4.16
N ARG A 258 -16.80 -16.54 -3.31
CA ARG A 258 -17.11 -15.98 -1.99
C ARG A 258 -17.98 -14.72 -2.09
N GLY A 259 -17.77 -13.89 -3.12
CA GLY A 259 -18.65 -12.76 -3.44
C GLY A 259 -20.09 -13.19 -3.73
N LEU A 260 -20.28 -14.31 -4.46
CA LEU A 260 -21.59 -14.87 -4.78
C LEU A 260 -22.25 -15.61 -3.61
N GLU A 261 -21.48 -16.14 -2.67
CA GLU A 261 -22.01 -16.65 -1.39
C GLU A 261 -22.65 -15.52 -0.56
N VAL A 262 -22.05 -14.32 -0.62
CA VAL A 262 -22.56 -13.13 0.06
C VAL A 262 -23.73 -12.49 -0.70
N ASP A 263 -23.63 -12.40 -2.02
CA ASP A 263 -24.65 -11.83 -2.90
C ASP A 263 -24.75 -12.66 -4.19
N SER A 264 -25.67 -13.62 -4.21
CA SER A 264 -25.86 -14.52 -5.35
C SER A 264 -26.33 -13.81 -6.64
N ALA A 265 -26.80 -12.57 -6.54
CA ALA A 265 -27.23 -11.76 -7.68
C ALA A 265 -26.12 -10.84 -8.21
N ASN A 266 -24.94 -10.83 -7.59
CA ASN A 266 -23.85 -9.91 -7.94
C ASN A 266 -23.35 -10.13 -9.38
N ALA A 267 -23.71 -9.22 -10.28
CA ALA A 267 -23.35 -9.32 -11.70
C ALA A 267 -21.83 -9.31 -11.92
N ALA A 268 -21.10 -8.42 -11.22
CA ALA A 268 -19.65 -8.32 -11.37
C ALA A 268 -18.92 -9.62 -10.99
N CYS A 269 -19.39 -10.33 -9.97
CA CYS A 269 -18.82 -11.64 -9.61
C CYS A 269 -19.16 -12.74 -10.63
N LYS A 270 -20.38 -12.74 -11.20
CA LYS A 270 -20.75 -13.69 -12.27
C LYS A 270 -19.94 -13.47 -13.53
N ASP A 271 -19.83 -12.22 -13.96
CA ASP A 271 -19.06 -11.82 -15.14
C ASP A 271 -17.57 -12.12 -14.93
N GLY A 272 -17.07 -11.87 -13.72
CA GLY A 272 -15.71 -12.20 -13.31
C GLY A 272 -15.38 -13.69 -13.42
N LEU A 273 -16.28 -14.57 -12.96
CA LEU A 273 -16.11 -16.03 -13.11
C LEU A 273 -16.08 -16.45 -14.58
N ALA A 274 -17.00 -15.94 -15.40
CA ALA A 274 -17.00 -16.23 -16.83
C ALA A 274 -15.71 -15.75 -17.52
N GLU A 275 -15.17 -14.60 -17.09
CA GLU A 275 -13.87 -14.10 -17.56
C GLU A 275 -12.71 -15.03 -17.15
N VAL A 276 -12.69 -15.48 -15.89
CA VAL A 276 -11.67 -16.42 -15.38
C VAL A 276 -11.68 -17.72 -16.19
N GLU A 277 -12.85 -18.32 -16.40
CA GLU A 277 -12.99 -19.56 -17.18
C GLU A 277 -12.47 -19.40 -18.61
N ARG A 278 -12.83 -18.30 -19.28
CA ARG A 278 -12.36 -17.99 -20.63
C ARG A 278 -10.84 -17.81 -20.69
N LYS A 279 -10.24 -17.10 -19.72
CA LYS A 279 -8.79 -16.90 -19.67
C LYS A 279 -8.05 -18.21 -19.35
N ARG A 280 -8.56 -19.05 -18.44
CA ARG A 280 -7.98 -20.38 -18.16
C ARG A 280 -7.98 -21.27 -19.40
N ARG A 281 -9.09 -21.29 -20.17
CA ARG A 281 -9.15 -22.03 -21.44
C ARG A 281 -8.13 -21.52 -22.47
N GLN A 282 -7.92 -20.21 -22.57
CA GLN A 282 -6.91 -19.64 -23.48
C GLN A 282 -5.48 -20.02 -23.08
N VAL A 283 -5.18 -20.13 -21.78
CA VAL A 283 -3.85 -20.54 -21.29
C VAL A 283 -3.63 -22.05 -21.42
N GLN A 284 -4.69 -22.85 -21.35
CA GLN A 284 -4.62 -24.32 -21.47
C GLN A 284 -4.73 -24.81 -22.92
N ALA A 285 -5.19 -23.98 -23.85
CA ALA A 285 -5.18 -24.33 -25.27
C ALA A 285 -3.72 -24.46 -25.74
N PRO A 286 -3.31 -25.62 -26.29
CA PRO A 286 -1.98 -25.75 -26.87
C PRO A 286 -1.84 -24.70 -27.98
N ALA A 287 -0.69 -24.01 -28.01
CA ALA A 287 -0.35 -23.14 -29.13
C ALA A 287 -0.49 -23.98 -30.41
N ALA A 288 -1.47 -23.64 -31.25
CA ALA A 288 -1.60 -24.27 -32.55
C ALA A 288 -0.24 -24.13 -33.27
N PRO A 289 0.32 -25.20 -33.85
CA PRO A 289 1.59 -25.10 -34.54
C PRO A 289 1.42 -24.07 -35.65
N SER A 290 2.27 -23.03 -35.62
CA SER A 290 2.39 -22.07 -36.70
C SER A 290 2.69 -22.86 -37.97
N ALA A 291 1.76 -22.86 -38.91
CA ALA A 291 1.96 -23.44 -40.22
C ALA A 291 3.06 -22.64 -40.93
N SER A 292 4.30 -23.09 -40.77
CA SER A 292 5.43 -22.64 -41.57
C SER A 292 5.21 -23.13 -42.99
N SER A 293 5.08 -22.16 -43.90
CA SER A 293 5.22 -22.33 -45.34
C SER A 293 6.52 -23.09 -45.67
N GLY A 294 6.40 -24.31 -46.19
CA GLY A 294 7.49 -25.11 -46.72
C GLY A 294 6.90 -26.30 -47.49
N GLY A 295 7.11 -26.32 -48.81
CA GLY A 295 6.37 -27.17 -49.73
C GLY A 295 6.82 -28.64 -49.82
N ALA A 296 6.25 -29.28 -50.85
CA ALA A 296 6.50 -30.62 -51.41
C ALA A 296 5.66 -31.79 -50.85
N GLY A 297 4.57 -32.07 -51.58
CA GLY A 297 4.23 -33.41 -52.10
C GLY A 297 4.13 -34.59 -51.14
N GLY A 298 2.90 -34.90 -50.71
CA GLY A 298 2.52 -36.18 -50.14
C GLY A 298 1.05 -36.18 -49.74
N MET A 299 0.24 -37.03 -50.37
CA MET A 299 -1.20 -37.16 -50.08
C MET A 299 -1.47 -37.44 -48.58
N PRO A 300 -2.53 -36.86 -47.97
CA PRO A 300 -3.05 -37.29 -46.68
C PRO A 300 -3.84 -38.61 -46.81
N ASP A 301 -3.60 -39.51 -45.86
CA ASP A 301 -4.27 -40.81 -45.70
C ASP A 301 -5.79 -40.67 -45.49
N LEU A 302 -6.57 -41.38 -46.32
CA LEU A 302 -8.04 -41.40 -46.32
C LEU A 302 -8.65 -42.41 -45.33
N SER A 303 -7.86 -43.00 -44.44
CA SER A 303 -8.34 -43.96 -43.44
C SER A 303 -9.32 -43.37 -42.39
N GLY A 304 -9.51 -42.05 -42.35
CA GLY A 304 -10.49 -41.38 -41.47
C GLY A 304 -11.90 -41.15 -42.05
N LEU A 305 -12.08 -41.31 -43.37
CA LEU A 305 -13.35 -40.96 -44.03
C LEU A 305 -14.46 -42.02 -43.85
N ALA A 306 -14.10 -43.24 -43.43
CA ALA A 306 -15.04 -44.33 -43.18
C ALA A 306 -15.90 -44.14 -41.90
N SER A 307 -15.51 -43.25 -40.98
CA SER A 307 -16.27 -42.95 -39.77
C SER A 307 -17.34 -41.86 -39.95
N MET A 308 -17.38 -41.19 -41.11
CA MET A 308 -18.28 -40.05 -41.35
C MET A 308 -19.63 -40.44 -41.97
N PHE A 309 -19.84 -41.69 -42.40
CA PHE A 309 -21.06 -42.11 -43.12
C PHE A 309 -21.94 -43.13 -42.36
N GLY A 310 -21.73 -43.34 -41.06
CA GLY A 310 -22.34 -44.46 -40.33
C GLY A 310 -23.17 -44.10 -39.09
N GLY A 311 -24.35 -43.48 -39.28
CA GLY A 311 -25.46 -43.46 -38.30
C GLY A 311 -25.23 -42.58 -37.05
N GLY A 312 -26.18 -41.84 -36.51
CA GLY A 312 -27.62 -41.79 -36.66
C GLY A 312 -28.18 -41.23 -35.34
N GLY A 313 -29.05 -40.23 -35.41
CA GLY A 313 -30.01 -39.94 -34.34
C GLY A 313 -29.80 -38.66 -33.52
N GLY A 314 -30.82 -37.80 -33.56
CA GLY A 314 -31.29 -37.07 -32.38
C GLY A 314 -30.96 -35.59 -32.34
N GLY A 315 -31.98 -34.75 -32.55
CA GLY A 315 -31.87 -33.30 -32.59
C GLY A 315 -31.71 -32.61 -31.22
N GLY A 316 -31.34 -31.34 -31.29
CA GLY A 316 -31.26 -30.42 -30.15
C GLY A 316 -30.62 -29.10 -30.57
N GLY A 317 -31.41 -28.22 -31.19
CA GLY A 317 -30.95 -26.96 -31.78
C GLY A 317 -30.41 -25.95 -30.76
N GLY A 318 -29.34 -25.27 -31.14
CA GLY A 318 -28.80 -24.09 -30.47
C GLY A 318 -28.10 -23.19 -31.48
N LEU A 319 -28.12 -21.88 -31.25
CA LEU A 319 -27.56 -20.81 -32.11
C LEU A 319 -26.06 -21.01 -32.48
N ALA A 320 -25.36 -21.94 -31.84
CA ALA A 320 -24.01 -22.39 -32.21
C ALA A 320 -23.98 -23.19 -33.54
N ASP A 321 -25.06 -23.88 -33.92
CA ASP A 321 -25.15 -24.67 -35.16
C ASP A 321 -25.53 -23.83 -36.39
N LEU A 322 -25.98 -22.58 -36.19
CA LEU A 322 -26.26 -21.66 -37.29
C LEU A 322 -24.98 -20.99 -37.81
N MET A 323 -23.98 -20.81 -36.93
CA MET A 323 -22.69 -20.16 -37.24
C MET A 323 -21.65 -21.13 -37.82
N SER A 324 -21.86 -22.44 -37.67
CA SER A 324 -21.07 -23.49 -38.31
C SER A 324 -21.56 -23.82 -39.73
N ASN A 325 -22.65 -23.17 -40.19
CA ASN A 325 -23.25 -23.45 -41.50
C ASN A 325 -22.31 -22.99 -42.64
N PRO A 326 -21.75 -23.93 -43.44
CA PRO A 326 -20.81 -23.61 -44.52
C PRO A 326 -21.41 -22.71 -45.60
N ALA A 327 -22.74 -22.75 -45.78
CA ALA A 327 -23.45 -21.90 -46.72
C ALA A 327 -23.37 -20.40 -46.33
N LEU A 328 -23.36 -20.10 -45.03
CA LEU A 328 -23.25 -18.72 -44.53
C LEU A 328 -21.82 -18.19 -44.68
N GLN A 329 -20.81 -19.05 -44.47
CA GLN A 329 -19.41 -18.72 -44.73
C GLN A 329 -19.12 -18.51 -46.22
N GLN A 330 -19.77 -19.27 -47.10
CA GLN A 330 -19.68 -19.06 -48.54
C GLN A 330 -20.34 -17.75 -48.96
N MET A 331 -21.49 -17.40 -48.38
CA MET A 331 -22.15 -16.11 -48.61
C MET A 331 -21.27 -14.94 -48.14
N ALA A 332 -20.68 -15.03 -46.95
CA ALA A 332 -19.75 -14.03 -46.43
C ALA A 332 -18.49 -13.89 -47.31
N SER A 333 -17.95 -15.01 -47.81
CA SER A 333 -16.80 -15.01 -48.73
C SER A 333 -17.14 -14.42 -50.10
N SER A 334 -18.35 -14.68 -50.61
CA SER A 334 -18.84 -14.11 -51.87
C SER A 334 -19.09 -12.60 -51.77
N MET A 335 -19.46 -12.11 -50.58
CA MET A 335 -19.62 -10.67 -50.31
C MET A 335 -18.26 -9.96 -50.24
N MET A 336 -17.24 -10.62 -49.68
CA MET A 336 -15.86 -10.11 -49.61
C MET A 336 -15.15 -10.06 -50.97
N GLN A 337 -15.56 -10.89 -51.92
CA GLN A 337 -14.94 -11.01 -53.24
C GLN A 337 -15.49 -10.03 -54.29
N ASN A 338 -16.48 -9.20 -53.95
CA ASN A 338 -17.11 -8.30 -54.93
C ASN A 338 -16.94 -6.81 -54.57
N PRO A 339 -15.80 -6.17 -54.95
CA PRO A 339 -15.47 -4.79 -54.62
C PRO A 339 -16.52 -3.78 -55.12
N ALA A 340 -17.17 -4.05 -56.24
CA ALA A 340 -18.20 -3.19 -56.82
C ALA A 340 -19.45 -3.08 -55.94
N MET A 341 -19.80 -4.16 -55.22
CA MET A 341 -20.95 -4.16 -54.32
C MET A 341 -20.64 -3.39 -53.03
N MET A 342 -19.41 -3.52 -52.51
CA MET A 342 -18.95 -2.71 -51.36
C MET A 342 -18.88 -1.21 -51.69
N GLN A 343 -18.55 -0.87 -52.94
CA GLN A 343 -18.48 0.52 -53.41
C GLN A 343 -19.87 1.13 -53.61
N MET A 344 -20.83 0.37 -54.14
CA MET A 344 -22.24 0.77 -54.22
C MET A 344 -22.86 0.96 -52.82
N TYR A 345 -22.50 0.08 -51.88
CA TYR A 345 -22.92 0.14 -50.48
C TYR A 345 -22.33 1.35 -49.73
N ALA A 346 -21.05 1.66 -49.97
CA ALA A 346 -20.43 2.87 -49.42
C ALA A 346 -21.10 4.15 -49.94
N GLN A 347 -21.61 4.14 -51.18
CA GLN A 347 -22.35 5.25 -51.77
C GLN A 347 -23.79 5.37 -51.21
N SER A 348 -24.46 4.27 -50.88
CA SER A 348 -25.83 4.30 -50.32
C SER A 348 -25.87 4.72 -48.85
N LEU A 349 -24.82 4.44 -48.07
CA LEU A 349 -24.70 4.88 -46.68
C LEU A 349 -24.27 6.34 -46.52
N HIS A 350 -23.59 6.89 -47.53
CA HIS A 350 -23.04 8.24 -47.49
C HIS A 350 -24.06 9.33 -47.12
N PRO A 351 -25.27 9.39 -47.73
CA PRO A 351 -26.26 10.42 -47.38
C PRO A 351 -26.86 10.24 -45.98
N VAL A 352 -27.00 8.99 -45.50
CA VAL A 352 -27.54 8.69 -44.16
C VAL A 352 -26.56 9.13 -43.08
N ILE A 353 -25.27 8.83 -43.27
CA ILE A 353 -24.20 9.22 -42.34
C ILE A 353 -23.97 10.74 -42.39
N ALA A 354 -24.05 11.37 -43.57
CA ALA A 354 -23.90 12.82 -43.72
C ALA A 354 -25.02 13.60 -43.01
N ALA A 355 -26.28 13.17 -43.16
CA ALA A 355 -27.41 13.76 -42.44
C ALA A 355 -27.25 13.59 -40.92
N ALA A 356 -26.83 12.41 -40.47
CA ALA A 356 -26.61 12.13 -39.05
C ALA A 356 -25.47 12.98 -38.44
N ARG A 357 -24.41 13.28 -39.19
CA ARG A 357 -23.31 14.16 -38.72
C ARG A 357 -23.74 15.62 -38.50
N SER A 358 -24.85 16.03 -39.11
CA SER A 358 -25.41 17.37 -38.91
C SER A 358 -26.39 17.47 -37.74
N ASP A 359 -26.76 16.34 -37.11
CA ASP A 359 -27.62 16.33 -35.93
C ASP A 359 -26.81 16.70 -34.66
N PRO A 360 -27.16 17.77 -33.93
CA PRO A 360 -26.46 18.19 -32.71
C PRO A 360 -26.38 17.07 -31.65
N ASP A 361 -27.41 16.22 -31.56
CA ASP A 361 -27.49 15.15 -30.56
C ASP A 361 -26.60 13.94 -30.90
N LEU A 362 -25.99 13.93 -32.09
CA LEU A 362 -25.09 12.88 -32.56
C LEU A 362 -23.64 13.36 -32.68
N GLN A 363 -23.36 14.65 -32.41
CA GLN A 363 -22.01 15.19 -32.55
C GLN A 363 -20.99 14.51 -31.63
N GLU A 364 -21.37 14.27 -30.37
CA GLU A 364 -20.50 13.58 -29.40
C GLU A 364 -20.23 12.13 -29.82
N PHE A 365 -21.26 11.45 -30.34
CA PHE A 365 -21.12 10.11 -30.91
C PHE A 365 -20.12 10.08 -32.09
N PHE A 366 -20.24 11.01 -33.04
CA PHE A 366 -19.33 11.04 -34.19
C PHE A 366 -17.92 11.48 -33.81
N GLN A 367 -17.74 12.39 -32.86
CA GLN A 367 -16.43 12.77 -32.34
C GLN A 367 -15.72 11.58 -31.68
N ASP A 368 -16.44 10.81 -30.87
CA ASP A 368 -15.89 9.63 -30.20
C ASP A 368 -15.56 8.51 -31.19
N VAL A 369 -16.41 8.27 -32.18
CA VAL A 369 -16.16 7.26 -33.22
C VAL A 369 -15.00 7.66 -34.13
N ASP A 370 -14.85 8.95 -34.47
CA ASP A 370 -13.71 9.45 -35.25
C ASP A 370 -12.40 9.38 -34.47
N ALA A 371 -12.44 9.60 -33.14
CA ALA A 371 -11.25 9.59 -32.29
C ALA A 371 -10.82 8.19 -31.85
N GLN A 372 -11.77 7.28 -31.61
CA GLN A 372 -11.52 5.98 -30.95
C GLN A 372 -11.99 4.78 -31.77
N GLY A 373 -12.51 5.01 -32.98
CA GLY A 373 -12.98 3.98 -33.89
C GLY A 373 -14.36 3.40 -33.55
N PRO A 374 -14.83 2.41 -34.33
CA PRO A 374 -16.21 1.89 -34.26
C PRO A 374 -16.61 1.30 -32.90
N SER A 375 -15.66 0.88 -32.08
CA SER A 375 -15.90 0.36 -30.73
C SER A 375 -16.45 1.41 -29.77
N ALA A 376 -16.19 2.70 -30.01
CA ALA A 376 -16.71 3.78 -29.18
C ALA A 376 -18.22 3.97 -29.35
N ALA A 377 -18.79 3.49 -30.45
CA ALA A 377 -20.21 3.55 -30.72
C ALA A 377 -21.07 2.84 -29.66
N MET A 378 -20.51 1.82 -28.98
CA MET A 378 -21.23 1.09 -27.93
C MET A 378 -21.49 1.91 -26.66
N ARG A 379 -20.71 2.97 -26.40
CA ARG A 379 -20.91 3.86 -25.25
C ARG A 379 -22.12 4.78 -25.42
N HIS A 380 -22.50 5.01 -26.67
CA HIS A 380 -23.59 5.90 -27.06
C HIS A 380 -24.89 5.15 -27.38
N MET A 381 -24.93 3.82 -27.19
CA MET A 381 -26.12 2.99 -27.42
C MET A 381 -27.33 3.39 -26.55
N SER A 382 -27.09 4.03 -25.40
CA SER A 382 -28.15 4.61 -24.57
C SER A 382 -28.85 5.80 -25.21
N ASN A 383 -28.26 6.41 -26.26
CA ASN A 383 -28.90 7.47 -27.03
C ASN A 383 -29.84 6.83 -28.10
N PRO A 384 -31.15 7.11 -28.04
CA PRO A 384 -32.13 6.51 -28.95
C PRO A 384 -31.89 6.89 -30.42
N LYS A 385 -31.33 8.07 -30.70
CA LYS A 385 -30.97 8.48 -32.07
C LYS A 385 -29.77 7.70 -32.61
N VAL A 386 -28.80 7.36 -31.76
CA VAL A 386 -27.65 6.50 -32.11
C VAL A 386 -28.12 5.07 -32.41
N SER A 387 -29.05 4.56 -31.61
CA SER A 387 -29.69 3.25 -31.84
C SER A 387 -30.47 3.21 -33.17
N GLN A 388 -31.23 4.27 -33.48
CA GLN A 388 -31.95 4.39 -34.76
C GLN A 388 -31.01 4.53 -35.97
N LEU A 389 -29.91 5.27 -35.82
CA LEU A 389 -28.87 5.39 -36.84
C LEU A 389 -28.24 4.02 -37.13
N MET A 390 -27.84 3.29 -36.09
CA MET A 390 -27.30 1.93 -36.18
C MET A 390 -28.29 0.98 -36.87
N GLN A 391 -29.57 1.03 -36.51
CA GLN A 391 -30.62 0.23 -37.15
C GLN A 391 -30.80 0.59 -38.63
N SER A 392 -30.71 1.87 -38.99
CA SER A 392 -30.84 2.33 -40.38
C SER A 392 -29.64 1.93 -41.24
N VAL A 393 -28.44 1.94 -40.65
CA VAL A 393 -27.21 1.45 -41.31
C VAL A 393 -27.24 -0.08 -41.45
N MET A 394 -27.75 -0.80 -40.44
CA MET A 394 -27.90 -2.26 -40.49
C MET A 394 -29.03 -2.73 -41.41
N SER A 395 -30.15 -1.99 -41.51
CA SER A 395 -31.23 -2.35 -42.45
C SER A 395 -30.81 -2.13 -43.91
N GLY A 396 -29.90 -1.19 -44.17
CA GLY A 396 -29.25 -1.05 -45.47
C GLY A 396 -28.22 -2.14 -45.79
N MET A 397 -27.87 -3.02 -44.83
CA MET A 397 -26.96 -4.18 -45.03
C MET A 397 -27.67 -5.49 -45.42
N GLN A 398 -28.98 -5.59 -45.18
CA GLN A 398 -29.81 -6.74 -45.55
C GLN A 398 -30.30 -6.61 -46.99
#